data_AF-G9P7P5-F1
#
_entry.id   AF-G9P7P5-F1
#
_cell.length_a   1.000
_cell.length_b   1.000
_cell.length_c   1.000
_cell.angle_alpha   90.00
_cell.angle_beta   90.00
_cell.angle_gamma   90.00
#
_symmetry.space_group_name_H-M   'P 1'
#
loop_
_entity.id
_entity.type
_entity.pdbx_description
1 polymer ?
#
loop_
_entity_poly.entity_id
_entity_poly.type
_entity_poly.pdbx_seq_one_letter_code
_entity_poly.pdbx_strand_id
1 'polypeptide(L)'
;RRNQFKRLLLACALRWFLTALLVMGTYLVLWRYSRKAAMISTKKKEFNTLIIALSIALGLNIASSLKHLVRELRWWVLSWHEWMPKEADYILQSENFSSLFQLGYVTRRHWVRAYVLFWVMVNVASQIAVATLGLTYNINSADTIAVTAPGTVAIPDMTNIQTGKVLSTNSQATSALRYTANNYGLVALAYGYGAVDEMPGPGSLFNSDADLMYCEENSCYYVFYEATPDNLDYYQSVATNRTISTQATCQSWRVLKGGDGTQRIITIDNANKTQIAIPAQNGASQTTFMVDPDRGSGPTWGHVLAFEASATDPWFYNCNITIGPVTNVEHPVQEVGVNVTTLAASAIALQGYGASTLGVSFNSTRRFQFQSYPAESYYGGPQGGNNTGMGQLMAAFAVGVVAITAQVNSNVNATGLLPLKAIELDITSWVYVHIILGLTVGLQLLLAVIAAVIASKVTIRDHSCVGLAAALQPLL
;
A
#
# COMPACT_ATOMS: atom_id res chain seq x y z
N ARG A 1 -62.88 -8.02 -3.19
CA ARG A 1 -61.67 -8.89 -3.31
C ARG A 1 -60.59 -8.31 -4.23
N ARG A 2 -60.80 -8.15 -5.54
CA ARG A 2 -59.75 -7.64 -6.48
C ARG A 2 -59.23 -6.22 -6.16
N ASN A 3 -60.09 -5.30 -5.75
CA ASN A 3 -59.69 -3.94 -5.34
C ASN A 3 -58.97 -3.91 -3.98
N GLN A 4 -59.30 -4.82 -3.07
CA GLN A 4 -58.66 -4.95 -1.75
C GLN A 4 -57.23 -5.48 -1.88
N PHE A 5 -57.02 -6.53 -2.70
CA PHE A 5 -55.69 -7.06 -2.99
C PHE A 5 -54.76 -5.99 -3.62
N LYS A 6 -55.26 -5.23 -4.62
CA LYS A 6 -54.49 -4.13 -5.23
C LYS A 6 -54.07 -3.06 -4.20
N ARG A 7 -54.98 -2.69 -3.29
CA ARG A 7 -54.71 -1.68 -2.25
C ARG A 7 -53.64 -2.15 -1.25
N LEU A 8 -53.73 -3.41 -0.80
CA LEU A 8 -52.74 -4.04 0.09
C LEU A 8 -51.38 -4.17 -0.58
N LEU A 9 -51.36 -4.63 -1.84
CA LEU A 9 -50.13 -4.81 -2.59
C LEU A 9 -49.43 -3.47 -2.86
N LEU A 10 -50.18 -2.40 -3.16
CA LEU A 10 -49.63 -1.06 -3.31
C LEU A 10 -49.00 -0.54 -2.00
N ALA A 11 -49.69 -0.71 -0.87
CA ALA A 11 -49.18 -0.30 0.44
C ALA A 11 -47.89 -1.05 0.84
N CYS A 12 -47.84 -2.35 0.57
CA CYS A 12 -46.65 -3.17 0.77
C CYS A 12 -45.51 -2.81 -0.20
N ALA A 13 -45.82 -2.57 -1.47
CA ALA A 13 -44.85 -2.19 -2.49
C ALA A 13 -44.17 -0.86 -2.18
N LEU A 14 -44.90 0.13 -1.64
CA LEU A 14 -44.35 1.43 -1.28
C LEU A 14 -43.32 1.32 -0.14
N ARG A 15 -43.60 0.47 0.87
CA ARG A 15 -42.66 0.20 1.96
C ARG A 15 -41.44 -0.59 1.50
N TRP A 16 -41.65 -1.56 0.62
CA TRP A 16 -40.57 -2.32 0.00
C TRP A 16 -39.67 -1.42 -0.85
N PHE A 17 -40.25 -0.50 -1.63
CA PHE A 17 -39.51 0.46 -2.43
C PHE A 17 -38.62 1.36 -1.55
N LEU A 18 -39.12 1.80 -0.39
CA LEU A 18 -38.31 2.54 0.57
C LEU A 18 -37.12 1.71 1.10
N THR A 19 -37.31 0.40 1.36
CA THR A 19 -36.19 -0.48 1.72
C THR A 19 -35.19 -0.59 0.57
N ALA A 20 -35.67 -0.80 -0.66
CA ALA A 20 -34.82 -0.92 -1.83
C ALA A 20 -33.97 0.35 -2.04
N LEU A 21 -34.55 1.54 -1.82
CA LEU A 21 -33.82 2.82 -1.84
C LEU A 21 -32.75 2.91 -0.76
N LEU A 22 -33.07 2.52 0.49
CA LEU A 22 -32.10 2.54 1.58
C LEU A 22 -30.95 1.56 1.33
N VAL A 23 -31.26 0.36 0.84
CA VAL A 23 -30.26 -0.66 0.47
C VAL A 23 -29.39 -0.18 -0.69
N MET A 24 -29.98 0.42 -1.72
CA MET A 24 -29.22 1.03 -2.82
C MET A 24 -28.31 2.15 -2.31
N GLY A 25 -28.79 3.00 -1.39
CA GLY A 25 -27.99 4.05 -0.75
C GLY A 25 -26.80 3.48 0.02
N THR A 26 -27.01 2.44 0.83
CA THR A 26 -25.94 1.73 1.56
C THR A 26 -24.91 1.15 0.59
N TYR A 27 -25.36 0.48 -0.47
CA TYR A 27 -24.48 -0.09 -1.49
C TYR A 27 -23.65 0.99 -2.20
N LEU A 28 -24.28 2.09 -2.60
CA LEU A 28 -23.60 3.20 -3.26
C LEU A 28 -22.55 3.87 -2.38
N VAL A 29 -22.82 4.02 -1.07
CA VAL A 29 -21.85 4.56 -0.12
C VAL A 29 -20.64 3.62 -0.02
N LEU A 30 -20.86 2.32 0.20
CA LEU A 30 -19.77 1.33 0.27
C LEU A 30 -18.95 1.33 -1.03
N TRP A 31 -19.61 1.26 -2.18
CA TRP A 31 -18.94 1.23 -3.49
C TRP A 31 -18.18 2.51 -3.81
N ARG A 32 -18.74 3.69 -3.51
CA ARG A 32 -18.07 4.96 -3.79
C ARG A 32 -16.82 5.16 -2.95
N TYR A 33 -16.87 4.75 -1.68
CA TYR A 33 -15.74 4.88 -0.77
C TYR A 33 -14.68 3.80 -1.01
N SER A 34 -15.06 2.58 -1.42
CA SER A 34 -14.11 1.50 -1.71
C SER A 34 -13.32 1.71 -3.01
N ARG A 35 -13.79 2.55 -3.94
CA ARG A 35 -13.06 2.85 -5.18
C ARG A 35 -11.90 3.85 -4.98
N LYS A 36 -11.79 4.46 -3.80
CA LYS A 36 -10.74 5.43 -3.51
C LYS A 36 -9.59 4.71 -2.80
N ALA A 37 -8.44 4.65 -3.47
CA ALA A 37 -7.23 4.05 -2.91
C ALA A 37 -6.77 4.74 -1.61
N ALA A 38 -6.96 6.06 -1.49
CA ALA A 38 -6.62 6.80 -0.29
C ALA A 38 -7.59 7.95 -0.03
N MET A 39 -7.94 8.17 1.23
CA MET A 39 -8.81 9.25 1.67
C MET A 39 -8.24 9.92 2.93
N ILE A 40 -8.35 11.24 3.02
CA ILE A 40 -7.92 11.99 4.21
C ILE A 40 -8.68 11.49 5.45
N SER A 41 -8.00 11.36 6.59
CA SER A 41 -8.59 10.89 7.86
C SER A 41 -9.90 11.59 8.26
N THR A 42 -10.07 12.88 7.92
CA THR A 42 -11.32 13.63 8.16
C THR A 42 -12.55 12.99 7.50
N LYS A 43 -12.37 12.33 6.34
CA LYS A 43 -13.44 11.63 5.62
C LYS A 43 -13.94 10.37 6.34
N LYS A 44 -13.19 9.86 7.32
CA LYS A 44 -13.62 8.75 8.20
C LYS A 44 -14.94 9.08 8.90
N LYS A 45 -15.04 10.31 9.44
CA LYS A 45 -16.24 10.75 10.18
C LYS A 45 -17.45 10.85 9.26
N GLU A 46 -17.25 11.35 8.05
CA GLU A 46 -18.31 11.44 7.03
C GLU A 46 -18.83 10.06 6.65
N PHE A 47 -17.95 9.12 6.30
CA PHE A 47 -18.32 7.75 5.97
C PHE A 47 -19.08 7.07 7.12
N ASN A 48 -18.52 7.11 8.34
CA ASN A 48 -19.13 6.48 9.52
C ASN A 48 -20.52 7.06 9.80
N THR A 49 -20.70 8.37 9.67
CA THR A 49 -22.00 9.01 9.91
C THR A 49 -23.04 8.54 8.88
N LEU A 50 -22.66 8.50 7.59
CA LEU A 50 -23.55 8.07 6.51
C LEU A 50 -23.96 6.60 6.65
N ILE A 51 -23.00 5.70 6.88
CA ILE A 51 -23.28 4.26 6.93
C ILE A 51 -24.10 3.89 8.18
N ILE A 52 -23.84 4.53 9.32
CA ILE A 52 -24.61 4.33 10.55
C ILE A 52 -26.04 4.86 10.37
N ALA A 53 -26.20 6.07 9.83
CA ALA A 53 -27.52 6.66 9.60
C ALA A 53 -28.37 5.80 8.65
N LEU A 54 -27.77 5.34 7.53
CA LEU A 54 -28.45 4.46 6.57
C LEU A 54 -28.79 3.10 7.18
N SER A 55 -27.90 2.51 7.97
CA SER A 55 -28.15 1.23 8.65
C SER A 55 -29.27 1.34 9.68
N ILE A 56 -29.30 2.40 10.49
CA ILE A 56 -30.39 2.65 11.45
C ILE A 56 -31.72 2.86 10.71
N ALA A 57 -31.73 3.69 9.67
CA ALA A 57 -32.93 3.93 8.86
C ALA A 57 -33.44 2.64 8.22
N LEU A 58 -32.54 1.80 7.71
CA LEU A 58 -32.86 0.49 7.13
C LEU A 58 -33.46 -0.46 8.17
N GLY A 59 -32.82 -0.60 9.34
CA GLY A 59 -33.32 -1.45 10.43
C GLY A 59 -34.70 -1.01 10.94
N LEU A 60 -34.91 0.30 11.10
CA LEU A 60 -36.22 0.86 11.49
C LEU A 60 -37.29 0.65 10.42
N ASN A 61 -36.94 0.84 9.14
CA ASN A 61 -37.88 0.64 8.04
C ASN A 61 -38.29 -0.84 7.91
N ILE A 62 -37.35 -1.77 8.04
CA ILE A 62 -37.65 -3.21 8.04
C ILE A 62 -38.57 -3.57 9.21
N ALA A 63 -38.25 -3.12 10.44
CA ALA A 63 -39.10 -3.37 11.61
C ALA A 63 -40.52 -2.80 11.42
N SER A 64 -40.65 -1.58 10.91
CA SER A 64 -41.93 -0.95 10.60
C SER A 64 -42.71 -1.72 9.53
N SER A 65 -42.03 -2.21 8.49
CA SER A 65 -42.64 -3.05 7.47
C SER A 65 -43.15 -4.37 8.05
N LEU A 66 -42.36 -5.06 8.88
CA LEU A 66 -42.77 -6.31 9.50
C LEU A 66 -43.98 -6.12 10.43
N LYS A 67 -44.02 -5.06 11.25
CA LYS A 67 -45.19 -4.72 12.09
C LYS A 67 -46.47 -4.61 11.27
N HIS A 68 -46.39 -3.95 10.11
CA HIS A 68 -47.54 -3.80 9.23
C HIS A 68 -47.97 -5.13 8.59
N LEU A 69 -47.03 -5.99 8.20
CA LEU A 69 -47.38 -7.32 7.69
C LEU A 69 -48.10 -8.16 8.74
N VAL A 70 -47.63 -8.15 9.99
CA VAL A 70 -48.29 -8.83 11.12
C VAL A 70 -49.70 -8.26 11.34
N ARG A 71 -49.85 -6.93 11.30
CA ARG A 71 -51.14 -6.24 11.45
C ARG A 71 -52.15 -6.65 10.38
N GLU A 72 -51.74 -6.77 9.12
CA GLU A 72 -52.64 -7.19 8.05
C GLU A 72 -53.01 -8.68 8.17
N LEU A 73 -52.10 -9.52 8.68
CA LEU A 73 -52.33 -10.94 8.91
C LEU A 73 -53.17 -11.26 10.14
N ARG A 74 -53.39 -10.31 11.06
CA ARG A 74 -54.15 -10.54 12.31
C ARG A 74 -55.56 -11.11 12.06
N TRP A 75 -56.23 -10.63 11.00
CA TRP A 75 -57.57 -11.08 10.64
C TRP A 75 -57.57 -12.52 10.13
N TRP A 76 -56.50 -12.90 9.44
CA TRP A 76 -56.31 -14.28 9.00
C TRP A 76 -56.04 -15.20 10.18
N VAL A 77 -55.21 -14.79 11.14
CA VAL A 77 -55.01 -15.55 12.38
C VAL A 77 -56.34 -15.68 13.13
N LEU A 78 -57.12 -14.61 13.28
CA LEU A 78 -58.44 -14.66 13.93
C LEU A 78 -59.39 -15.67 13.27
N SER A 79 -59.29 -15.88 11.96
CA SER A 79 -60.15 -16.83 11.23
C SER A 79 -59.84 -18.30 11.46
N TRP A 80 -58.72 -18.64 12.11
CA TRP A 80 -58.30 -20.04 12.26
C TRP A 80 -59.14 -20.85 13.25
N HIS A 81 -59.54 -20.24 14.37
CA HIS A 81 -60.18 -20.93 15.50
C HIS A 81 -61.09 -19.97 16.28
N GLU A 82 -61.92 -20.52 17.16
CA GLU A 82 -62.56 -19.74 18.22
C GLU A 82 -61.53 -19.37 19.30
N TRP A 83 -61.52 -18.10 19.71
CA TRP A 83 -60.49 -17.52 20.58
C TRP A 83 -61.06 -17.17 21.96
N MET A 84 -60.25 -17.39 23.00
CA MET A 84 -60.57 -16.80 24.32
C MET A 84 -60.42 -15.27 24.25
N PRO A 85 -61.23 -14.49 25.00
CA PRO A 85 -61.20 -13.02 24.94
C PRO A 85 -59.81 -12.42 25.13
N LYS A 86 -59.02 -13.01 26.03
CA LYS A 86 -57.63 -12.60 26.30
C LYS A 86 -56.67 -12.88 25.14
N GLU A 87 -56.83 -14.01 24.44
CA GLU A 87 -56.02 -14.32 23.24
C GLU A 87 -56.41 -13.44 22.06
N ALA A 88 -57.70 -13.17 21.88
CA ALA A 88 -58.21 -12.30 20.82
C ALA A 88 -57.71 -10.85 20.97
N ASP A 89 -57.67 -10.32 22.20
CA ASP A 89 -57.13 -8.98 22.48
C ASP A 89 -55.63 -8.89 22.11
N TYR A 90 -54.82 -9.89 22.48
CA TYR A 90 -53.42 -9.92 22.08
C TYR A 90 -53.22 -10.05 20.56
N ILE A 91 -54.11 -10.75 19.84
CA ILE A 91 -54.07 -10.81 18.36
C ILE A 91 -54.47 -9.47 17.74
N LEU A 92 -55.46 -8.78 18.30
CA LEU A 92 -55.89 -7.45 17.83
C LEU A 92 -54.76 -6.41 18.02
N GLN A 93 -54.02 -6.51 19.12
CA GLN A 93 -52.84 -5.68 19.45
C GLN A 93 -51.52 -6.22 18.86
N SER A 94 -51.56 -7.20 17.97
CA SER A 94 -50.35 -7.86 17.42
C SER A 94 -49.41 -6.95 16.63
N GLU A 95 -49.80 -5.70 16.33
CA GLU A 95 -48.90 -4.68 15.78
C GLU A 95 -47.76 -4.29 16.75
N ASN A 96 -48.00 -4.49 18.05
CA ASN A 96 -46.97 -4.38 19.08
C ASN A 96 -46.29 -5.75 19.26
N PHE A 97 -45.02 -5.84 18.90
CA PHE A 97 -44.23 -7.07 19.07
C PHE A 97 -44.20 -7.57 20.53
N SER A 98 -44.35 -6.67 21.52
CA SER A 98 -44.50 -7.05 22.93
C SER A 98 -45.78 -7.86 23.16
N SER A 99 -46.92 -7.40 22.64
CA SER A 99 -48.20 -8.11 22.70
C SER A 99 -48.16 -9.42 21.90
N LEU A 100 -47.46 -9.43 20.74
CA LEU A 100 -47.24 -10.65 19.95
C LEU A 100 -46.41 -11.69 20.71
N PHE A 101 -45.39 -11.26 21.45
CA PHE A 101 -44.58 -12.15 22.29
C PHE A 101 -45.39 -12.70 23.48
N GLN A 102 -46.19 -11.85 24.13
CA GLN A 102 -47.10 -12.25 25.21
C GLN A 102 -48.15 -13.26 24.72
N LEU A 103 -48.68 -13.10 23.50
CA LEU A 103 -49.58 -14.07 22.86
C LEU A 103 -48.93 -15.46 22.77
N GLY A 104 -47.65 -15.53 22.39
CA GLY A 104 -46.91 -16.79 22.31
C GLY A 104 -46.76 -17.51 23.65
N TYR A 105 -46.64 -16.76 24.74
CA TYR A 105 -46.55 -17.31 26.10
C TYR A 105 -47.90 -17.79 26.64
N VAL A 106 -48.96 -17.02 26.39
CA VAL A 106 -50.31 -17.30 26.93
C VAL A 106 -50.98 -18.45 26.18
N THR A 107 -50.77 -18.57 24.87
CA THR A 107 -51.46 -19.59 24.08
C THR A 107 -50.86 -20.98 24.27
N ARG A 108 -51.72 -22.00 24.34
CA ARG A 108 -51.33 -23.43 24.35
C ARG A 108 -51.26 -24.04 22.95
N ARG A 109 -51.67 -23.31 21.91
CA ARG A 109 -51.80 -23.82 20.54
C ARG A 109 -50.47 -23.75 19.78
N HIS A 110 -49.97 -24.90 19.29
CA HIS A 110 -48.67 -25.00 18.63
C HIS A 110 -48.54 -24.17 17.35
N TRP A 111 -49.60 -24.09 16.53
CA TRP A 111 -49.60 -23.29 15.28
C TRP A 111 -49.47 -21.79 15.52
N VAL A 112 -50.06 -21.28 16.61
CA VAL A 112 -49.99 -19.87 17.00
C VAL A 112 -48.59 -19.55 17.54
N ARG A 113 -48.01 -20.47 18.34
CA ARG A 113 -46.62 -20.36 18.78
C ARG A 113 -45.64 -20.33 17.62
N ALA A 114 -45.86 -21.19 16.60
CA ALA A 114 -45.03 -21.19 15.39
C ALA A 114 -45.13 -19.86 14.62
N TYR A 115 -46.34 -19.29 14.49
CA TYR A 115 -46.54 -17.97 13.88
C TYR A 115 -45.80 -16.85 14.65
N VAL A 116 -45.97 -16.80 15.97
CA VAL A 116 -45.30 -15.80 16.82
C VAL A 116 -43.77 -15.96 16.73
N LEU A 117 -43.27 -17.18 16.86
CA LEU A 117 -41.84 -17.48 16.79
C LEU A 117 -41.26 -17.06 15.44
N PHE A 118 -41.95 -17.36 14.33
CA PHE A 118 -41.52 -16.97 12.99
C PHE A 118 -41.34 -15.46 12.86
N TRP A 119 -42.34 -14.66 13.24
CA TRP A 119 -42.25 -13.20 13.10
C TRP A 119 -41.22 -12.55 14.03
N VAL A 120 -41.08 -13.08 15.26
CA VAL A 120 -40.04 -12.62 16.19
C VAL A 120 -38.65 -12.96 15.63
N MET A 121 -38.44 -14.19 15.15
CA MET A 121 -37.16 -14.62 14.58
C MET A 121 -36.80 -13.81 13.33
N VAL A 122 -37.74 -13.59 12.41
CA VAL A 122 -37.49 -12.77 11.21
C VAL A 122 -37.12 -11.33 11.59
N ASN A 123 -37.79 -10.74 12.58
CA ASN A 123 -37.46 -9.40 13.06
C ASN A 123 -36.04 -9.36 13.65
N VAL A 124 -35.73 -10.25 14.60
CA VAL A 124 -34.40 -10.32 15.23
C VAL A 124 -33.32 -10.60 14.19
N ALA A 125 -33.52 -11.59 13.31
CA ALA A 125 -32.58 -11.93 12.24
C ALA A 125 -32.34 -10.75 11.29
N SER A 126 -33.37 -9.97 10.97
CA SER A 126 -33.21 -8.79 10.12
C SER A 126 -32.37 -7.68 10.77
N GLN A 127 -32.51 -7.46 12.09
CA GLN A 127 -31.68 -6.49 12.80
C GLN A 127 -30.23 -6.96 12.93
N ILE A 128 -30.03 -8.26 13.17
CA ILE A 128 -28.68 -8.85 13.18
C ILE A 128 -28.04 -8.68 11.80
N ALA A 129 -28.76 -8.99 10.71
CA ALA A 129 -28.24 -8.85 9.36
C ALA A 129 -27.83 -7.41 9.03
N VAL A 130 -28.61 -6.41 9.44
CA VAL A 130 -28.25 -5.00 9.25
C VAL A 130 -27.05 -4.62 10.13
N ALA A 131 -26.98 -5.10 11.37
CA ALA A 131 -25.85 -4.85 12.26
C ALA A 131 -24.54 -5.47 11.75
N THR A 132 -24.61 -6.68 11.17
CA THR A 132 -23.43 -7.37 10.63
C THR A 132 -22.89 -6.75 9.35
N LEU A 133 -23.63 -5.82 8.68
CA LEU A 133 -23.05 -5.01 7.59
C LEU A 133 -21.83 -4.22 8.06
N GLY A 134 -21.81 -3.78 9.32
CA GLY A 134 -20.65 -3.10 9.92
C GLY A 134 -19.39 -3.96 10.01
N LEU A 135 -19.51 -5.28 9.87
CA LEU A 135 -18.41 -6.24 9.88
C LEU A 135 -17.90 -6.60 8.47
N THR A 136 -18.60 -6.16 7.42
CA THR A 136 -18.25 -6.47 6.03
C THR A 136 -17.22 -5.53 5.42
N TYR A 137 -16.83 -4.51 6.16
CA TYR A 137 -15.82 -3.53 5.76
C TYR A 137 -14.89 -3.22 6.93
N ASN A 138 -13.67 -2.80 6.60
CA ASN A 138 -12.68 -2.29 7.54
C ASN A 138 -12.16 -0.93 7.07
N ILE A 139 -11.86 -0.05 8.01
CA ILE A 139 -11.24 1.25 7.71
C ILE A 139 -9.80 1.19 8.17
N ASN A 140 -8.93 0.83 7.24
CA ASN A 140 -7.50 0.70 7.47
C ASN A 140 -6.79 2.03 7.20
N SER A 141 -5.53 2.12 7.60
CA SER A 141 -4.64 3.13 7.05
C SER A 141 -4.44 2.83 5.56
N ALA A 142 -4.31 3.87 4.73
CA ALA A 142 -3.90 3.64 3.34
C ALA A 142 -2.40 3.33 3.36
N ASP A 143 -2.03 2.12 2.93
CA ASP A 143 -0.66 1.60 3.06
C ASP A 143 0.12 1.61 1.73
N THR A 144 -0.53 1.98 0.62
CA THR A 144 0.07 1.98 -0.73
C THR A 144 0.33 3.39 -1.27
N ILE A 145 -0.62 4.30 -1.11
CA ILE A 145 -0.56 5.67 -1.63
C ILE A 145 -0.98 6.65 -0.55
N ALA A 146 -0.21 7.72 -0.36
CA ALA A 146 -0.61 8.81 0.52
C ALA A 146 -1.37 9.89 -0.25
N VAL A 147 -2.27 10.59 0.45
CA VAL A 147 -2.81 11.86 -0.02
C VAL A 147 -1.79 12.93 0.34
N THR A 148 -1.32 13.71 -0.62
CA THR A 148 -0.37 14.80 -0.39
C THR A 148 -1.05 16.17 -0.49
N ALA A 149 -0.49 17.17 0.21
CA ALA A 149 -0.90 18.57 0.11
C ALA A 149 0.32 19.49 0.18
N PRO A 150 0.31 20.67 -0.47
CA PRO A 150 1.41 21.62 -0.35
C PRO A 150 1.68 22.01 1.11
N GLY A 151 2.93 21.91 1.54
CA GLY A 151 3.31 22.20 2.92
C GLY A 151 4.82 22.06 3.17
N THR A 152 5.21 22.06 4.43
CA THR A 152 6.59 21.78 4.84
C THR A 152 6.81 20.27 4.89
N VAL A 153 7.83 19.79 4.20
CA VAL A 153 8.28 18.39 4.18
C VAL A 153 9.69 18.27 4.74
N ALA A 154 10.00 17.11 5.29
CA ALA A 154 11.36 16.69 5.59
C ALA A 154 11.96 16.02 4.35
N ILE A 155 13.06 16.57 3.84
CA ILE A 155 13.86 15.98 2.76
C ILE A 155 15.27 15.67 3.27
N PRO A 156 15.94 14.64 2.77
CA PRO A 156 17.29 14.33 3.20
C PRO A 156 18.27 15.44 2.79
N ASP A 157 19.15 15.82 3.71
CA ASP A 157 20.25 16.74 3.39
C ASP A 157 21.30 16.02 2.53
N MET A 158 21.27 16.29 1.23
CA MET A 158 22.18 15.68 0.27
C MET A 158 23.45 16.51 0.02
N THR A 159 23.77 17.50 0.87
CA THR A 159 24.96 18.35 0.70
C THR A 159 26.26 17.56 0.87
N ASN A 160 26.32 16.69 1.88
CA ASN A 160 27.50 15.88 2.23
C ASN A 160 27.09 14.48 2.70
N ILE A 161 27.99 13.50 2.55
CA ILE A 161 27.82 12.19 3.19
C ILE A 161 28.02 12.35 4.71
N GLN A 162 27.04 11.89 5.51
CA GLN A 162 27.15 11.87 6.97
C GLN A 162 27.66 10.51 7.46
N THR A 163 28.84 10.48 8.10
CA THR A 163 29.51 9.20 8.39
C THR A 163 29.03 8.49 9.65
N GLY A 164 28.21 9.13 10.49
CA GLY A 164 27.88 8.66 11.85
C GLY A 164 27.07 7.37 11.94
N LYS A 165 26.57 6.85 10.82
CA LYS A 165 25.93 5.52 10.74
C LYS A 165 26.93 4.39 10.50
N VAL A 166 28.12 4.70 9.99
CA VAL A 166 29.19 3.73 9.66
C VAL A 166 30.37 3.87 10.61
N LEU A 167 30.68 5.10 11.03
CA LEU A 167 31.75 5.44 11.95
C LEU A 167 31.17 5.93 13.27
N SER A 168 31.94 5.78 14.35
CA SER A 168 31.53 6.24 15.70
C SER A 168 31.35 7.75 15.83
N THR A 169 31.81 8.52 14.85
CA THR A 169 31.71 9.98 14.81
C THR A 169 31.38 10.47 13.39
N ASN A 170 30.75 11.64 13.30
CA ASN A 170 30.55 12.36 12.04
C ASN A 170 31.85 13.07 11.64
N SER A 171 32.72 12.37 10.91
CA SER A 171 34.00 12.86 10.42
C SER A 171 33.91 13.28 8.96
N GLN A 172 34.38 14.49 8.66
CA GLN A 172 34.49 15.00 7.29
C GLN A 172 35.89 14.78 6.70
N ALA A 173 36.71 13.94 7.32
CA ALA A 173 38.00 13.55 6.76
C ALA A 173 37.80 12.75 5.47
N THR A 174 38.61 13.01 4.43
CA THR A 174 38.47 12.34 3.13
C THR A 174 38.54 10.82 3.23
N SER A 175 39.36 10.26 4.13
CA SER A 175 39.42 8.81 4.36
C SER A 175 38.10 8.26 4.94
N ALA A 176 37.48 8.99 5.85
CA ALA A 176 36.19 8.62 6.43
C ALA A 176 35.09 8.62 5.36
N LEU A 177 35.00 9.70 4.57
CA LEU A 177 34.00 9.84 3.51
C LEU A 177 34.15 8.77 2.42
N ARG A 178 35.39 8.46 2.01
CA ARG A 178 35.69 7.39 1.04
C ARG A 178 35.25 6.01 1.55
N TYR A 179 35.59 5.70 2.80
CA TYR A 179 35.19 4.45 3.44
C TYR A 179 33.66 4.34 3.56
N THR A 180 32.99 5.42 4.00
CA THR A 180 31.53 5.47 4.12
C THR A 180 30.85 5.34 2.76
N ALA A 181 31.33 6.01 1.72
CA ALA A 181 30.75 5.91 0.38
C ALA A 181 30.78 4.46 -0.15
N ASN A 182 31.90 3.75 0.01
CA ASN A 182 31.99 2.34 -0.35
C ASN A 182 31.02 1.47 0.47
N ASN A 183 30.96 1.69 1.79
CA ASN A 183 30.02 0.97 2.65
C ASN A 183 28.55 1.20 2.23
N TYR A 184 28.19 2.42 1.83
CA TYR A 184 26.84 2.71 1.36
C TYR A 184 26.47 1.98 0.08
N GLY A 185 27.39 1.88 -0.89
CA GLY A 185 27.16 1.06 -2.08
C GLY A 185 27.02 -0.44 -1.77
N LEU A 186 27.69 -0.93 -0.73
CA LEU A 186 27.51 -2.29 -0.23
C LEU A 186 26.19 -2.49 0.50
N VAL A 187 25.78 -1.55 1.36
CA VAL A 187 24.49 -1.59 2.06
C VAL A 187 23.33 -1.54 1.06
N ALA A 188 23.48 -0.81 -0.04
CA ALA A 188 22.46 -0.71 -1.08
C ALA A 188 22.10 -2.08 -1.68
N LEU A 189 23.07 -3.01 -1.74
CA LEU A 189 22.83 -4.37 -2.25
C LEU A 189 21.76 -5.13 -1.43
N ALA A 190 21.60 -4.83 -0.14
CA ALA A 190 20.60 -5.47 0.71
C ALA A 190 19.16 -5.06 0.36
N TYR A 191 18.97 -3.94 -0.33
CA TYR A 191 17.64 -3.47 -0.76
C TYR A 191 17.22 -4.01 -2.13
N GLY A 192 18.16 -4.48 -2.96
CA GLY A 192 17.84 -5.01 -4.29
C GLY A 192 17.79 -3.96 -5.41
N TYR A 193 17.54 -4.46 -6.62
CA TYR A 193 17.43 -3.68 -7.86
C TYR A 193 16.19 -4.12 -8.64
N GLY A 194 15.31 -3.18 -8.92
CA GLY A 194 14.13 -3.38 -9.75
C GLY A 194 14.36 -2.95 -11.20
N ALA A 195 13.37 -3.22 -12.03
CA ALA A 195 13.30 -2.68 -13.38
C ALA A 195 12.73 -1.24 -13.39
N VAL A 196 13.01 -0.46 -14.42
CA VAL A 196 12.59 0.96 -14.50
C VAL A 196 11.05 1.12 -14.50
N ASP A 197 10.31 0.12 -14.99
CA ASP A 197 8.84 0.08 -14.95
C ASP A 197 8.27 -0.18 -13.55
N GLU A 198 9.09 -0.67 -12.61
CA GLU A 198 8.73 -0.89 -11.20
C GLU A 198 9.00 0.35 -10.33
N MET A 199 9.52 1.43 -10.91
CA MET A 199 9.76 2.69 -10.19
C MET A 199 8.47 3.22 -9.55
N PRO A 200 8.49 3.60 -8.26
CA PRO A 200 7.31 4.05 -7.56
C PRO A 200 6.83 5.38 -8.13
N GLY A 201 5.53 5.47 -8.36
CA GLY A 201 4.89 6.71 -8.77
C GLY A 201 4.89 7.75 -7.65
N PRO A 202 4.76 9.05 -7.98
CA PRO A 202 4.64 10.09 -6.98
C PRO A 202 3.47 9.84 -6.02
N GLY A 203 3.73 9.93 -4.71
CA GLY A 203 2.77 9.69 -3.64
C GLY A 203 2.70 8.23 -3.14
N SER A 204 3.41 7.30 -3.78
CA SER A 204 3.57 5.93 -3.27
C SER A 204 4.28 5.94 -1.92
N LEU A 205 3.77 5.18 -0.94
CA LEU A 205 4.38 5.08 0.38
C LEU A 205 5.70 4.29 0.31
N PHE A 206 6.69 4.74 1.07
CA PHE A 206 7.97 4.04 1.19
C PHE A 206 7.77 2.66 1.83
N ASN A 207 8.26 1.62 1.16
CA ASN A 207 8.28 0.24 1.63
C ASN A 207 9.73 -0.22 1.79
N SER A 208 10.10 -0.72 2.97
CA SER A 208 11.45 -1.23 3.24
C SER A 208 11.78 -2.49 2.45
N ASP A 209 10.77 -3.24 2.02
CA ASP A 209 10.94 -4.49 1.28
C ASP A 209 10.97 -4.27 -0.24
N ALA A 210 10.76 -3.03 -0.70
CA ALA A 210 10.83 -2.68 -2.12
C ALA A 210 12.26 -2.38 -2.55
N ASP A 211 12.55 -2.61 -3.83
CA ASP A 211 13.82 -2.24 -4.43
C ASP A 211 14.08 -0.74 -4.26
N LEU A 212 15.31 -0.38 -3.92
CA LEU A 212 15.68 1.02 -3.71
C LEU A 212 16.21 1.68 -4.98
N MET A 213 16.68 0.88 -5.94
CA MET A 213 17.35 1.32 -7.15
C MET A 213 16.74 0.60 -8.35
N TYR A 214 16.66 1.29 -9.48
CA TYR A 214 16.02 0.75 -10.68
C TYR A 214 16.96 0.89 -11.86
N CYS A 215 17.28 -0.22 -12.53
CA CYS A 215 18.30 -0.22 -13.58
C CYS A 215 17.75 -0.67 -14.93
N GLU A 216 18.25 -0.03 -16.00
CA GLU A 216 18.02 -0.42 -17.39
C GLU A 216 19.35 -0.30 -18.14
N GLU A 217 19.80 -1.42 -18.71
CA GLU A 217 21.09 -1.52 -19.40
C GLU A 217 22.26 -0.97 -18.55
N ASN A 218 22.88 0.13 -18.96
CA ASN A 218 24.03 0.73 -18.30
C ASN A 218 23.68 1.92 -17.40
N SER A 219 22.39 2.15 -17.14
CA SER A 219 21.87 3.30 -16.40
C SER A 219 21.02 2.83 -15.23
N CYS A 220 21.14 3.52 -14.09
CA CYS A 220 20.36 3.22 -12.90
C CYS A 220 19.79 4.50 -12.27
N TYR A 221 18.66 4.37 -11.60
CA TYR A 221 17.85 5.48 -11.10
C TYR A 221 17.50 5.30 -9.63
N TYR A 222 17.45 6.41 -8.92
CA TYR A 222 16.90 6.52 -7.57
C TYR A 222 15.77 7.55 -7.56
N VAL A 223 14.66 7.22 -6.90
CA VAL A 223 13.53 8.11 -6.65
C VAL A 223 13.67 8.69 -5.26
N PHE A 224 13.63 10.02 -5.13
CA PHE A 224 13.68 10.67 -3.81
C PHE A 224 12.35 10.52 -3.09
N TYR A 225 12.45 10.43 -1.77
CA TYR A 225 11.29 10.40 -0.88
C TYR A 225 11.18 11.70 -0.08
N GLU A 226 9.96 12.13 0.17
CA GLU A 226 9.60 13.24 1.06
C GLU A 226 8.87 12.70 2.27
N ALA A 227 9.31 13.12 3.45
CA ALA A 227 8.73 12.69 4.70
C ALA A 227 7.95 13.81 5.40
N THR A 228 7.07 13.41 6.31
CA THR A 228 6.54 14.31 7.34
C THR A 228 7.67 14.86 8.22
N PRO A 229 7.68 16.16 8.56
CA PRO A 229 8.64 16.70 9.50
C PRO A 229 8.49 16.13 10.92
N ASP A 230 9.58 16.12 11.68
CA ASP A 230 9.66 15.53 13.03
C ASP A 230 8.75 16.18 14.08
N ASN A 231 8.19 17.35 13.79
CA ASN A 231 7.28 18.07 14.69
C ASN A 231 5.82 17.57 14.62
N LEU A 232 5.53 16.59 13.76
CA LEU A 232 4.20 15.99 13.64
C LEU A 232 4.12 14.66 14.40
N ASP A 233 2.94 14.34 14.93
CA ASP A 233 2.68 13.10 15.71
C ASP A 233 2.64 11.81 14.87
N TYR A 234 2.95 11.89 13.57
CA TYR A 234 2.94 10.76 12.65
C TYR A 234 4.10 10.86 11.67
N TYR A 235 4.68 9.71 11.31
CA TYR A 235 5.74 9.61 10.31
C TYR A 235 5.22 8.92 9.06
N GLN A 236 5.32 9.58 7.91
CA GLN A 236 5.07 8.99 6.60
C GLN A 236 6.11 9.50 5.61
N SER A 237 6.59 8.62 4.74
CA SER A 237 7.54 8.93 3.68
C SER A 237 6.97 8.46 2.35
N VAL A 238 7.01 9.33 1.33
CA VAL A 238 6.38 9.08 0.03
C VAL A 238 7.33 9.39 -1.12
N ALA A 239 7.24 8.58 -2.18
CA ALA A 239 7.99 8.80 -3.40
C ALA A 239 7.58 10.13 -4.03
N THR A 240 8.57 10.87 -4.52
CA THR A 240 8.38 12.13 -5.24
C THR A 240 8.46 11.89 -6.75
N ASN A 241 8.27 12.95 -7.53
CA ASN A 241 8.58 12.93 -8.97
C ASN A 241 10.07 13.24 -9.25
N ARG A 242 10.92 13.37 -8.21
CA ARG A 242 12.34 13.69 -8.35
C ARG A 242 13.15 12.41 -8.48
N THR A 243 13.99 12.37 -9.50
CA THR A 243 14.88 11.23 -9.74
C THR A 243 16.30 11.68 -10.01
N ILE A 244 17.26 10.83 -9.71
CA ILE A 244 18.65 10.99 -10.11
C ILE A 244 19.11 9.73 -10.82
N SER A 245 19.90 9.90 -11.88
CA SER A 245 20.42 8.80 -12.67
C SER A 245 21.94 8.67 -12.54
N THR A 246 22.44 7.45 -12.60
CA THR A 246 23.85 7.15 -12.83
C THR A 246 23.97 6.36 -14.13
N GLN A 247 25.08 6.55 -14.84
CA GLN A 247 25.37 5.80 -16.04
C GLN A 247 26.86 5.48 -16.08
N ALA A 248 27.20 4.25 -16.48
CA ALA A 248 28.60 3.87 -16.67
C ALA A 248 28.87 3.32 -18.07
N THR A 249 29.96 3.78 -18.68
CA THR A 249 30.40 3.33 -20.00
C THR A 249 31.75 2.65 -19.87
N CYS A 250 31.85 1.40 -20.31
CA CYS A 250 33.03 0.56 -20.12
C CYS A 250 33.62 0.08 -21.44
N GLN A 251 34.93 -0.09 -21.46
CA GLN A 251 35.69 -0.81 -22.49
C GLN A 251 36.44 -1.96 -21.84
N SER A 252 36.39 -3.14 -22.46
CA SER A 252 37.04 -4.35 -21.97
C SER A 252 38.18 -4.82 -22.89
N TRP A 253 39.20 -5.42 -22.27
CA TRP A 253 40.28 -6.11 -22.97
C TRP A 253 40.62 -7.40 -22.24
N ARG A 254 40.94 -8.43 -23.00
CA ARG A 254 41.44 -9.69 -22.43
C ARG A 254 42.84 -9.49 -21.86
N VAL A 255 43.15 -10.16 -20.75
CA VAL A 255 44.48 -10.12 -20.14
C VAL A 255 45.36 -11.24 -20.70
N LEU A 256 46.48 -10.88 -21.32
CA LEU A 256 47.42 -11.81 -21.96
C LEU A 256 48.45 -12.39 -20.99
N LYS A 257 48.86 -11.62 -19.97
CA LYS A 257 49.84 -12.02 -18.95
C LYS A 257 49.45 -11.47 -17.58
N GLY A 258 49.71 -12.25 -16.53
CA GLY A 258 49.43 -11.87 -15.13
C GLY A 258 47.96 -11.94 -14.72
N GLY A 259 47.12 -12.59 -15.52
CA GLY A 259 45.67 -12.64 -15.31
C GLY A 259 45.21 -13.47 -14.10
N ASP A 260 46.10 -14.30 -13.55
CA ASP A 260 45.85 -15.12 -12.35
C ASP A 260 45.84 -14.31 -11.04
N GLY A 261 46.09 -12.99 -11.11
CA GLY A 261 46.08 -12.09 -9.96
C GLY A 261 47.28 -12.26 -9.02
N THR A 262 48.30 -13.04 -9.42
CA THR A 262 49.53 -13.23 -8.63
C THR A 262 50.65 -12.27 -9.02
N GLN A 263 50.51 -11.55 -10.13
CA GLN A 263 51.52 -10.63 -10.66
C GLN A 263 51.13 -9.17 -10.44
N ARG A 264 52.13 -8.30 -10.22
CA ARG A 264 51.90 -6.85 -10.06
C ARG A 264 51.69 -6.11 -11.37
N ILE A 265 52.02 -6.74 -12.49
CA ILE A 265 51.91 -6.14 -13.82
C ILE A 265 51.13 -7.12 -14.68
N ILE A 266 50.05 -6.62 -15.28
CA ILE A 266 49.29 -7.35 -16.29
C ILE A 266 49.56 -6.75 -17.67
N THR A 267 49.42 -7.57 -18.71
CA THR A 267 49.48 -7.09 -20.11
C THR A 267 48.13 -7.30 -20.74
N ILE A 268 47.48 -6.23 -21.20
CA ILE A 268 46.16 -6.29 -21.83
C ILE A 268 46.27 -6.42 -23.35
N ASP A 269 45.28 -7.05 -23.97
CA ASP A 269 45.18 -7.23 -25.42
C ASP A 269 44.61 -5.99 -26.11
N ASN A 270 45.33 -4.88 -26.02
CA ASN A 270 45.07 -3.69 -26.83
C ASN A 270 46.13 -3.52 -27.92
N ALA A 271 45.94 -2.56 -28.83
CA ALA A 271 46.85 -2.34 -29.97
C ALA A 271 48.34 -2.22 -29.56
N ASN A 272 48.62 -1.68 -28.37
CA ASN A 272 49.97 -1.45 -27.86
C ASN A 272 50.44 -2.50 -26.84
N LYS A 273 49.65 -3.55 -26.56
CA LYS A 273 49.90 -4.53 -25.50
C LYS A 273 50.32 -3.87 -24.17
N THR A 274 49.46 -2.96 -23.72
CA THR A 274 49.78 -2.05 -22.63
C THR A 274 49.97 -2.81 -21.32
N GLN A 275 51.02 -2.44 -20.58
CA GLN A 275 51.28 -2.98 -19.25
C GLN A 275 50.59 -2.11 -18.19
N ILE A 276 49.86 -2.75 -17.29
CA ILE A 276 49.10 -2.07 -16.23
C ILE A 276 49.57 -2.61 -14.88
N ALA A 277 49.91 -1.69 -13.97
CA ALA A 277 50.28 -2.05 -12.60
C ALA A 277 49.02 -2.27 -11.76
N ILE A 278 48.96 -3.39 -11.05
CA ILE A 278 47.88 -3.77 -10.14
C ILE A 278 48.36 -3.52 -8.69
N PRO A 279 47.55 -2.84 -7.86
CA PRO A 279 47.97 -2.39 -6.53
C PRO A 279 48.12 -3.51 -5.50
N ALA A 280 47.50 -4.66 -5.72
CA ALA A 280 47.51 -5.79 -4.81
C ALA A 280 47.50 -7.14 -5.57
N GLN A 281 48.22 -8.12 -5.02
CA GLN A 281 48.32 -9.48 -5.56
C GLN A 281 47.43 -10.39 -4.72
N ASN A 282 46.13 -10.36 -4.99
CA ASN A 282 45.15 -11.05 -4.17
C ASN A 282 44.84 -12.47 -4.67
N GLY A 283 45.43 -12.91 -5.78
CA GLY A 283 45.16 -14.21 -6.41
C GLY A 283 43.97 -14.21 -7.39
N ALA A 284 43.59 -15.40 -7.86
CA ALA A 284 42.48 -15.57 -8.80
C ALA A 284 41.10 -15.49 -8.11
N SER A 285 40.02 -15.51 -8.90
CA SER A 285 38.63 -15.56 -8.44
C SER A 285 38.19 -14.32 -7.66
N GLN A 286 38.53 -13.13 -8.17
CA GLN A 286 38.04 -11.87 -7.63
C GLN A 286 38.10 -10.76 -8.68
N THR A 287 37.32 -9.72 -8.44
CA THR A 287 37.39 -8.48 -9.23
C THR A 287 37.95 -7.37 -8.36
N THR A 288 39.03 -6.73 -8.84
CA THR A 288 39.66 -5.60 -8.18
C THR A 288 39.30 -4.31 -8.91
N PHE A 289 38.56 -3.44 -8.24
CA PHE A 289 38.22 -2.11 -8.70
C PHE A 289 39.27 -1.12 -8.23
N MET A 290 39.59 -0.14 -9.06
CA MET A 290 40.77 0.71 -8.89
C MET A 290 40.47 2.11 -9.37
N VAL A 291 40.87 3.10 -8.58
CA VAL A 291 40.74 4.53 -8.90
C VAL A 291 42.07 5.21 -8.71
N ASP A 292 42.51 5.86 -9.78
CA ASP A 292 43.68 6.74 -9.78
C ASP A 292 43.21 8.19 -9.60
N PRO A 293 43.53 8.84 -8.47
CA PRO A 293 43.16 10.23 -8.25
C PRO A 293 43.76 11.21 -9.27
N ASP A 294 44.86 10.83 -9.96
CA ASP A 294 45.53 11.68 -10.95
C ASP A 294 44.92 11.54 -12.36
N ARG A 295 44.15 10.47 -12.64
CA ARG A 295 43.52 10.23 -13.96
C ARG A 295 42.16 10.90 -14.15
N GLY A 296 41.75 11.71 -13.18
CA GLY A 296 40.60 12.59 -13.29
C GLY A 296 39.33 12.00 -12.69
N SER A 297 38.80 12.71 -11.71
CA SER A 297 37.40 12.67 -11.33
C SER A 297 36.87 14.10 -11.43
N GLY A 298 35.63 14.24 -11.86
CA GLY A 298 34.92 15.52 -11.90
C GLY A 298 33.84 15.58 -10.83
N PRO A 299 33.16 16.74 -10.71
CA PRO A 299 32.05 16.91 -9.78
C PRO A 299 30.93 15.88 -9.93
N THR A 300 30.71 15.38 -11.15
CA THR A 300 29.60 14.49 -11.51
C THR A 300 30.06 13.23 -12.23
N TRP A 301 31.35 12.92 -12.23
CA TRP A 301 31.86 11.73 -12.91
C TRP A 301 33.16 11.21 -12.30
N GLY A 302 33.41 9.91 -12.49
CA GLY A 302 34.58 9.20 -11.96
C GLY A 302 35.13 8.20 -12.96
N HIS A 303 36.44 8.01 -12.90
CA HIS A 303 37.18 7.04 -13.69
C HIS A 303 37.52 5.82 -12.83
N VAL A 304 37.02 4.64 -13.21
CA VAL A 304 37.25 3.39 -12.47
C VAL A 304 37.80 2.33 -13.43
N LEU A 305 38.87 1.67 -13.00
CA LEU A 305 39.42 0.50 -13.66
C LEU A 305 38.96 -0.74 -12.91
N ALA A 306 38.70 -1.85 -13.61
CA ALA A 306 38.40 -3.13 -12.98
C ALA A 306 39.27 -4.24 -13.57
N PHE A 307 39.74 -5.14 -12.72
CA PHE A 307 40.51 -6.30 -13.13
C PHE A 307 39.87 -7.57 -12.57
N GLU A 308 39.32 -8.40 -13.47
CA GLU A 308 38.81 -9.74 -13.18
C GLU A 308 39.97 -10.73 -13.23
N ALA A 309 40.44 -11.14 -12.05
CA ALA A 309 41.52 -12.10 -11.92
C ALA A 309 40.98 -13.53 -12.10
N SER A 310 41.50 -14.26 -13.07
CA SER A 310 41.09 -15.63 -13.40
C SER A 310 42.25 -16.41 -14.00
N ALA A 311 42.34 -17.70 -13.64
CA ALA A 311 43.35 -18.60 -14.20
C ALA A 311 43.07 -18.95 -15.68
N THR A 312 41.80 -18.86 -16.11
CA THR A 312 41.36 -19.32 -17.43
C THR A 312 40.88 -18.18 -18.34
N ASP A 313 40.16 -17.21 -17.78
CA ASP A 313 39.56 -16.13 -18.56
C ASP A 313 39.61 -14.76 -17.85
N PRO A 314 40.79 -14.12 -17.78
CA PRO A 314 40.98 -12.85 -17.10
C PRO A 314 40.66 -11.64 -18.01
N TRP A 315 39.96 -10.65 -17.44
CA TRP A 315 39.51 -9.46 -18.16
C TRP A 315 39.89 -8.17 -17.44
N PHE A 316 40.11 -7.12 -18.21
CA PHE A 316 40.40 -5.78 -17.71
C PHE A 316 39.41 -4.77 -18.30
N TYR A 317 38.90 -3.87 -17.47
CA TYR A 317 37.92 -2.86 -17.84
C TYR A 317 38.41 -1.47 -17.52
N ASN A 318 38.01 -0.54 -18.36
CA ASN A 318 38.19 0.89 -18.18
C ASN A 318 36.82 1.56 -18.32
N CYS A 319 36.34 2.16 -17.24
CA CYS A 319 34.98 2.65 -17.15
C CYS A 319 34.90 4.11 -16.70
N ASN A 320 34.01 4.85 -17.36
CA ASN A 320 33.60 6.20 -16.96
C ASN A 320 32.19 6.13 -16.35
N ILE A 321 32.09 6.46 -15.06
CA ILE A 321 30.82 6.55 -14.35
C ILE A 321 30.43 8.03 -14.29
N THR A 322 29.18 8.32 -14.62
CA THR A 322 28.60 9.67 -14.58
C THR A 322 27.35 9.66 -13.71
N ILE A 323 27.10 10.77 -13.04
CA ILE A 323 25.93 11.01 -12.22
C ILE A 323 25.21 12.22 -12.81
N GLY A 324 23.96 12.01 -13.22
CA GLY A 324 23.10 13.05 -13.74
C GLY A 324 22.66 14.04 -12.66
N PRO A 325 22.16 15.21 -13.06
CA PRO A 325 21.49 16.12 -12.14
C PRO A 325 20.18 15.50 -11.63
N VAL A 326 19.65 16.02 -10.52
CA VAL A 326 18.32 15.65 -10.05
C VAL A 326 17.28 16.24 -11.01
N THR A 327 16.31 15.43 -11.42
CA THR A 327 15.19 15.88 -12.26
C THR A 327 14.07 16.45 -11.40
N ASN A 328 13.28 17.38 -11.96
CA ASN A 328 12.12 17.99 -11.30
C ASN A 328 12.45 18.71 -9.97
N VAL A 329 13.60 19.40 -9.93
CA VAL A 329 14.00 20.24 -8.79
C VAL A 329 13.24 21.57 -8.82
N GLU A 330 12.61 21.92 -7.70
CA GLU A 330 11.95 23.21 -7.48
C GLU A 330 12.80 24.15 -6.60
N HIS A 331 13.58 23.57 -5.68
CA HIS A 331 14.39 24.32 -4.70
C HIS A 331 15.83 23.80 -4.62
N PRO A 332 16.84 24.66 -4.40
CA PRO A 332 18.25 24.25 -4.34
C PRO A 332 18.56 23.18 -3.29
N VAL A 333 17.76 23.09 -2.21
CA VAL A 333 17.91 22.09 -1.14
C VAL A 333 17.54 20.67 -1.60
N GLN A 334 16.86 20.53 -2.75
CA GLN A 334 16.50 19.23 -3.34
C GLN A 334 17.60 18.67 -4.26
N GLU A 335 18.66 19.43 -4.52
CA GLU A 335 19.81 18.99 -5.31
C GLU A 335 20.74 18.07 -4.51
N VAL A 336 21.53 17.27 -5.22
CA VAL A 336 22.61 16.48 -4.61
C VAL A 336 23.92 17.25 -4.68
N GLY A 337 24.58 17.40 -3.53
CA GLY A 337 25.85 18.12 -3.42
C GLY A 337 27.00 17.40 -4.12
N VAL A 338 27.95 18.19 -4.65
CA VAL A 338 29.14 17.70 -5.37
C VAL A 338 29.97 16.71 -4.53
N ASN A 339 29.96 16.89 -3.21
CA ASN A 339 30.68 16.02 -2.29
C ASN A 339 30.09 14.61 -2.22
N VAL A 340 28.79 14.45 -2.48
CA VAL A 340 28.14 13.14 -2.61
C VAL A 340 28.42 12.55 -4.00
N THR A 341 28.17 13.32 -5.07
CA THR A 341 28.28 12.81 -6.45
C THR A 341 29.71 12.39 -6.81
N THR A 342 30.72 13.18 -6.42
CA THR A 342 32.13 12.87 -6.70
C THR A 342 32.56 11.56 -6.03
N LEU A 343 32.11 11.33 -4.80
CA LEU A 343 32.42 10.10 -4.06
C LEU A 343 31.64 8.91 -4.61
N ALA A 344 30.35 9.07 -4.88
CA ALA A 344 29.49 8.01 -5.41
C ALA A 344 30.01 7.44 -6.74
N ALA A 345 30.48 8.29 -7.66
CA ALA A 345 30.94 7.87 -8.98
C ALA A 345 32.15 6.93 -8.95
N SER A 346 32.97 7.01 -7.90
CA SER A 346 34.19 6.20 -7.75
C SER A 346 34.11 5.20 -6.59
N ALA A 347 32.97 5.17 -5.88
CA ALA A 347 32.83 4.56 -4.58
C ALA A 347 33.20 3.07 -4.52
N ILE A 348 32.93 2.33 -5.60
CA ILE A 348 33.21 0.88 -5.67
C ILE A 348 34.69 0.55 -5.46
N ALA A 349 35.61 1.48 -5.75
CA ALA A 349 37.05 1.29 -5.55
C ALA A 349 37.60 2.03 -4.33
N LEU A 350 36.77 2.80 -3.60
CA LEU A 350 37.23 3.64 -2.48
C LEU A 350 37.42 2.80 -1.22
N GLN A 351 38.65 2.77 -0.68
CA GLN A 351 38.93 2.16 0.63
C GLN A 351 38.80 3.15 1.77
N GLY A 352 39.30 4.38 1.58
CA GLY A 352 39.43 5.35 2.65
C GLY A 352 40.61 5.05 3.58
N TYR A 353 40.49 4.02 4.42
CA TYR A 353 41.56 3.52 5.29
C TYR A 353 42.23 2.30 4.67
N GLY A 354 43.57 2.24 4.62
CA GLY A 354 44.29 1.07 4.09
C GLY A 354 44.67 1.12 2.60
N ALA A 355 44.53 2.27 1.94
CA ALA A 355 45.04 2.47 0.58
C ALA A 355 46.52 2.08 0.46
N SER A 356 46.90 1.40 -0.62
CA SER A 356 48.22 0.76 -0.77
C SER A 356 49.36 1.75 -0.50
N THR A 357 50.28 1.39 0.40
CA THR A 357 51.51 2.13 0.69
C THR A 357 52.72 1.57 -0.07
N LEU A 358 52.59 0.40 -0.69
CA LEU A 358 53.67 -0.27 -1.45
C LEU A 358 53.75 0.30 -2.86
N GLY A 359 54.85 1.00 -3.17
CA GLY A 359 55.08 1.67 -4.46
C GLY A 359 54.64 3.14 -4.49
N VAL A 360 54.14 3.67 -3.37
CA VAL A 360 53.75 5.09 -3.23
C VAL A 360 54.85 5.78 -2.42
N SER A 361 55.61 6.68 -3.05
CA SER A 361 56.68 7.40 -2.34
C SER A 361 56.09 8.16 -1.15
N PHE A 362 56.82 8.23 -0.04
CA PHE A 362 56.42 8.90 1.22
C PHE A 362 56.00 10.38 1.05
N ASN A 363 56.24 10.99 -0.12
CA ASN A 363 55.91 12.38 -0.44
C ASN A 363 54.83 12.52 -1.54
N SER A 364 54.12 11.43 -1.85
CA SER A 364 53.19 11.38 -2.98
C SER A 364 51.74 11.61 -2.54
N THR A 365 51.07 12.60 -3.14
CA THR A 365 49.60 12.75 -3.12
C THR A 365 48.86 11.58 -3.80
N ARG A 366 49.59 10.67 -4.48
CA ARG A 366 49.07 9.49 -5.22
C ARG A 366 48.58 8.35 -4.32
N ARG A 367 47.53 8.58 -3.53
CA ARG A 367 46.85 7.49 -2.81
C ARG A 367 45.92 6.76 -3.77
N PHE A 368 46.48 5.89 -4.61
CA PHE A 368 45.70 4.95 -5.43
C PHE A 368 44.72 4.21 -4.52
N GLN A 369 43.43 4.27 -4.85
CA GLN A 369 42.40 3.55 -4.11
C GLN A 369 42.05 2.30 -4.89
N PHE A 370 41.83 1.19 -4.19
CA PHE A 370 41.34 -0.02 -4.82
C PHE A 370 40.51 -0.81 -3.84
N GLN A 371 39.60 -1.64 -4.31
CA GLN A 371 38.88 -2.59 -3.48
C GLN A 371 38.69 -3.88 -4.26
N SER A 372 38.90 -5.02 -3.60
CA SER A 372 38.71 -6.33 -4.20
C SER A 372 37.46 -6.99 -3.63
N TYR A 373 36.67 -7.59 -4.51
CA TYR A 373 35.47 -8.34 -4.16
C TYR A 373 35.59 -9.78 -4.67
N PRO A 374 35.28 -10.80 -3.86
CA PRO A 374 35.32 -12.20 -4.28
C PRO A 374 34.41 -12.47 -5.48
N ALA A 375 34.81 -13.36 -6.38
CA ALA A 375 34.03 -13.69 -7.58
C ALA A 375 32.64 -14.27 -7.27
N GLU A 376 32.44 -14.80 -6.06
CA GLU A 376 31.17 -15.32 -5.57
C GLU A 376 30.21 -14.21 -5.09
N SER A 377 30.71 -12.99 -4.89
CA SER A 377 29.90 -11.83 -4.49
C SER A 377 29.30 -11.12 -5.69
N TYR A 378 28.19 -10.41 -5.50
CA TYR A 378 27.50 -9.69 -6.59
C TYR A 378 28.43 -8.72 -7.33
N TYR A 379 29.13 -7.84 -6.61
CA TYR A 379 30.04 -6.86 -7.23
C TYR A 379 31.38 -7.46 -7.68
N GLY A 380 31.77 -8.62 -7.15
CA GLY A 380 32.98 -9.31 -7.57
C GLY A 380 32.78 -10.30 -8.72
N GLY A 381 31.53 -10.62 -9.04
CA GLY A 381 31.15 -11.58 -10.06
C GLY A 381 31.71 -11.23 -11.45
N PRO A 382 32.36 -12.18 -12.14
CA PRO A 382 32.99 -11.92 -13.42
C PRO A 382 31.95 -11.58 -14.50
N GLN A 383 32.22 -10.55 -15.29
CA GLN A 383 31.41 -10.13 -16.44
C GLN A 383 31.95 -10.69 -17.76
N GLY A 384 33.14 -11.33 -17.78
CA GLY A 384 33.62 -12.09 -18.92
C GLY A 384 33.82 -11.26 -20.20
N GLY A 385 34.25 -10.01 -20.05
CA GLY A 385 34.40 -9.03 -21.12
C GLY A 385 33.14 -8.26 -21.48
N ASN A 386 32.00 -8.49 -20.82
CA ASN A 386 30.75 -7.79 -21.10
C ASN A 386 30.79 -6.33 -20.60
N ASN A 387 30.90 -5.39 -21.54
CA ASN A 387 30.93 -3.95 -21.25
C ASN A 387 29.64 -3.44 -20.61
N THR A 388 28.48 -3.90 -21.09
CA THR A 388 27.18 -3.45 -20.56
C THR A 388 26.96 -3.98 -19.16
N GLY A 389 27.29 -5.25 -18.90
CA GLY A 389 27.18 -5.85 -17.57
C GLY A 389 28.08 -5.17 -16.54
N MET A 390 29.35 -4.91 -16.87
CA MET A 390 30.26 -4.17 -15.99
C MET A 390 29.81 -2.71 -15.79
N GLY A 391 29.28 -2.07 -16.85
CA GLY A 391 28.70 -0.75 -16.76
C GLY A 391 27.50 -0.71 -15.81
N GLN A 392 26.54 -1.63 -15.96
CA GLN A 392 25.39 -1.75 -15.08
C GLN A 392 25.82 -1.93 -13.62
N LEU A 393 26.78 -2.82 -13.36
CA LEU A 393 27.31 -3.09 -12.03
C LEU A 393 27.91 -1.83 -11.37
N MET A 394 28.69 -1.04 -12.11
CA MET A 394 29.26 0.20 -11.59
C MET A 394 28.22 1.31 -11.43
N ALA A 395 27.27 1.44 -12.36
CA ALA A 395 26.16 2.40 -12.26
C ALA A 395 25.27 2.10 -11.04
N ALA A 396 24.93 0.82 -10.85
CA ALA A 396 24.19 0.29 -9.71
C ALA A 396 24.87 0.62 -8.38
N PHE A 397 26.18 0.37 -8.26
CA PHE A 397 26.93 0.72 -7.07
C PHE A 397 26.87 2.22 -6.78
N ALA A 398 27.09 3.05 -7.81
CA ALA A 398 27.10 4.51 -7.68
C ALA A 398 25.73 5.08 -7.27
N VAL A 399 24.63 4.62 -7.88
CA VAL A 399 23.29 5.07 -7.48
C VAL A 399 22.94 4.59 -6.07
N GLY A 400 23.44 3.40 -5.67
CA GLY A 400 23.26 2.87 -4.32
C GLY A 400 23.90 3.74 -3.25
N VAL A 401 25.07 4.34 -3.53
CA VAL A 401 25.66 5.33 -2.62
C VAL A 401 24.71 6.51 -2.43
N VAL A 402 24.14 7.05 -3.51
CA VAL A 402 23.22 8.20 -3.44
C VAL A 402 21.96 7.82 -2.68
N ALA A 403 21.38 6.67 -3.00
CA ALA A 403 20.15 6.16 -2.40
C ALA A 403 20.30 5.93 -0.89
N ILE A 404 21.37 5.26 -0.46
CA ILE A 404 21.62 5.04 0.96
C ILE A 404 21.98 6.34 1.66
N THR A 405 22.71 7.26 1.02
CA THR A 405 22.96 8.60 1.58
C THR A 405 21.65 9.32 1.88
N ALA A 406 20.68 9.27 0.96
CA ALA A 406 19.36 9.85 1.15
C ALA A 406 18.57 9.21 2.30
N GLN A 407 18.76 7.92 2.57
CA GLN A 407 18.04 7.23 3.65
C GLN A 407 18.62 7.47 5.04
N VAL A 408 19.92 7.77 5.12
CA VAL A 408 20.65 7.79 6.39
C VAL A 408 21.04 9.17 6.87
N ASN A 409 21.16 10.14 5.95
CA ASN A 409 21.44 11.51 6.29
C ASN A 409 20.26 12.12 7.08
N SER A 410 20.57 13.12 7.91
CA SER A 410 19.54 13.89 8.59
C SER A 410 18.66 14.64 7.60
N ASN A 411 17.39 14.79 7.94
CA ASN A 411 16.45 15.58 7.16
C ASN A 411 16.58 17.08 7.43
N VAL A 412 16.24 17.88 6.42
CA VAL A 412 16.05 19.33 6.47
C VAL A 412 14.64 19.67 6.01
N ASN A 413 14.07 20.72 6.60
CA ASN A 413 12.72 21.15 6.26
C ASN A 413 12.73 22.00 4.99
N ALA A 414 11.91 21.63 4.02
CA ALA A 414 11.73 22.33 2.77
C ALA A 414 10.25 22.44 2.40
N THR A 415 9.93 23.28 1.44
CA THR A 415 8.60 23.33 0.82
C THR A 415 8.44 22.16 -0.16
N GLY A 416 7.31 21.47 -0.10
CA GLY A 416 7.02 20.30 -0.93
C GLY A 416 5.61 19.77 -0.72
N LEU A 417 5.41 18.48 -1.01
CA LEU A 417 4.10 17.83 -0.94
C LEU A 417 4.00 16.98 0.33
N LEU A 418 3.51 17.58 1.42
CA LEU A 418 3.35 16.93 2.72
C LEU A 418 2.43 15.70 2.63
N PRO A 419 2.94 14.49 2.95
CA PRO A 419 2.08 13.32 3.10
C PRO A 419 1.13 13.47 4.30
N LEU A 420 -0.16 13.30 4.02
CA LEU A 420 -1.22 13.35 5.01
C LEU A 420 -1.65 11.94 5.39
N LYS A 421 -1.97 11.77 6.68
CA LYS A 421 -2.55 10.52 7.19
C LYS A 421 -3.84 10.18 6.44
N ALA A 422 -3.74 9.16 5.59
CA ALA A 422 -4.83 8.65 4.79
C ALA A 422 -5.37 7.32 5.33
N ILE A 423 -6.63 7.05 5.00
CA ILE A 423 -7.36 5.83 5.28
C ILE A 423 -7.90 5.23 3.98
N GLU A 424 -8.05 3.92 3.98
CA GLU A 424 -8.66 3.16 2.90
C GLU A 424 -9.86 2.38 3.45
N LEU A 425 -10.91 2.26 2.63
CA LEU A 425 -12.03 1.39 2.94
C LEU A 425 -11.83 0.05 2.24
N ASP A 426 -11.43 -0.95 3.02
CA ASP A 426 -11.31 -2.31 2.54
C ASP A 426 -12.63 -3.07 2.77
N ILE A 427 -13.09 -3.78 1.75
CA ILE A 427 -14.30 -4.61 1.83
C ILE A 427 -13.84 -6.06 1.81
N THR A 428 -13.90 -6.71 2.96
CA THR A 428 -13.38 -8.07 3.19
C THR A 428 -13.95 -9.08 2.21
N SER A 429 -15.24 -8.95 1.88
CA SER A 429 -15.87 -9.71 0.80
C SER A 429 -17.18 -9.10 0.36
N TRP A 430 -17.23 -8.72 -0.91
CA TRP A 430 -18.44 -8.25 -1.59
C TRP A 430 -19.58 -9.28 -1.57
N VAL A 431 -19.25 -10.57 -1.48
CA VAL A 431 -20.24 -11.65 -1.44
C VAL A 431 -21.15 -11.49 -0.22
N TYR A 432 -20.60 -11.19 0.96
CA TYR A 432 -21.41 -10.98 2.16
C TYR A 432 -22.28 -9.72 2.05
N VAL A 433 -21.75 -8.64 1.49
CA VAL A 433 -22.52 -7.42 1.22
C VAL A 433 -23.72 -7.74 0.31
N HIS A 434 -23.49 -8.44 -0.79
CA HIS A 434 -24.55 -8.83 -1.73
C HIS A 434 -25.57 -9.78 -1.11
N ILE A 435 -25.13 -10.76 -0.32
CA ILE A 435 -26.02 -11.71 0.35
C ILE A 435 -26.90 -10.98 1.37
N ILE A 436 -26.33 -10.14 2.23
CA ILE A 436 -27.08 -9.44 3.27
C ILE A 436 -28.08 -8.46 2.64
N LEU A 437 -27.63 -7.61 1.72
CA LEU A 437 -28.49 -6.62 1.05
C LEU A 437 -29.52 -7.28 0.12
N GLY A 438 -29.14 -8.34 -0.58
CA GLY A 438 -30.03 -9.10 -1.45
C GLY A 438 -31.10 -9.87 -0.68
N LEU A 439 -30.72 -10.56 0.39
CA LEU A 439 -31.66 -11.30 1.24
C LEU A 439 -32.63 -10.36 1.96
N THR A 440 -32.17 -9.21 2.45
CA THR A 440 -33.06 -8.24 3.13
C THR A 440 -34.16 -7.73 2.20
N VAL A 441 -33.80 -7.27 1.00
CA VAL A 441 -34.78 -6.78 0.00
C VAL A 441 -35.65 -7.92 -0.53
N GLY A 442 -35.05 -9.07 -0.85
CA GLY A 442 -35.72 -10.22 -1.44
C GLY A 442 -36.71 -10.88 -0.47
N LEU A 443 -36.29 -11.13 0.78
CA LEU A 443 -37.14 -11.74 1.80
C LEU A 443 -38.28 -10.80 2.18
N GLN A 444 -38.03 -9.49 2.30
CA GLN A 444 -39.10 -8.54 2.57
C GLN A 444 -40.15 -8.51 1.45
N LEU A 445 -39.73 -8.57 0.17
CA LEU A 445 -40.65 -8.66 -0.96
C LEU A 445 -41.49 -9.95 -0.90
N LEU A 446 -40.82 -11.08 -0.67
CA LEU A 446 -41.47 -12.38 -0.59
C LEU A 446 -42.52 -12.41 0.52
N LEU A 447 -42.17 -11.95 1.73
CA LEU A 447 -43.10 -11.86 2.87
C LEU A 447 -44.26 -10.89 2.58
N ALA A 448 -43.99 -9.77 1.92
CA ALA A 448 -45.01 -8.81 1.53
C ALA A 448 -46.03 -9.39 0.54
N VAL A 449 -45.56 -10.13 -0.48
CA VAL A 449 -46.43 -10.79 -1.46
C VAL A 449 -47.24 -11.90 -0.80
N ILE A 450 -46.61 -12.75 0.00
CA ILE A 450 -47.29 -13.83 0.74
C ILE A 450 -48.37 -13.26 1.66
N ALA A 451 -48.04 -12.22 2.44
CA ALA A 451 -48.99 -11.58 3.34
C ALA A 451 -50.17 -10.96 2.58
N ALA A 452 -49.92 -10.28 1.45
CA ALA A 452 -50.98 -9.70 0.63
C ALA A 452 -51.92 -10.76 0.04
N VAL A 453 -51.38 -11.89 -0.44
CA VAL A 453 -52.17 -13.01 -0.95
C VAL A 453 -53.03 -13.61 0.14
N ILE A 454 -52.45 -13.89 1.32
CA ILE A 454 -53.15 -14.47 2.47
C ILE A 454 -54.23 -13.51 2.99
N ALA A 455 -53.89 -12.25 3.24
CA ALA A 455 -54.82 -11.24 3.74
C ALA A 455 -56.00 -11.00 2.80
N SER A 456 -55.82 -11.16 1.48
CA SER A 456 -56.90 -11.02 0.50
C SER A 456 -57.95 -12.13 0.53
N LYS A 457 -57.64 -13.28 1.16
CA LYS A 457 -58.59 -14.38 1.35
C LYS A 457 -59.60 -14.12 2.46
N VAL A 458 -59.30 -13.17 3.36
CA VAL A 458 -60.16 -12.80 4.49
C VAL A 458 -60.72 -11.39 4.30
N THR A 459 -61.98 -11.18 4.65
CA THR A 459 -62.60 -9.85 4.61
C THR A 459 -61.98 -8.96 5.68
N ILE A 460 -61.12 -8.04 5.26
CA ILE A 460 -60.57 -7.00 6.13
C ILE A 460 -61.65 -5.94 6.27
N ARG A 461 -62.20 -5.78 7.48
CA ARG A 461 -63.19 -4.75 7.81
C ARG A 461 -62.47 -3.52 8.36
N ASP A 462 -63.03 -2.33 8.08
CA ASP A 462 -62.34 -1.04 8.23
C ASP A 462 -61.70 -0.81 9.61
N HIS A 463 -60.59 -0.08 9.59
CA HIS A 463 -59.68 0.16 10.72
C HIS A 463 -60.23 1.08 11.83
N SER A 464 -61.51 1.44 11.81
CA SER A 464 -62.10 2.30 12.85
C SER A 464 -62.41 1.49 14.11
N CYS A 465 -62.26 2.08 15.30
CA CYS A 465 -62.67 1.45 16.56
C CYS A 465 -64.14 1.00 16.53
N VAL A 466 -64.97 1.70 15.75
CA VAL A 466 -66.39 1.38 15.51
C VAL A 466 -66.54 0.12 14.63
N GLY A 467 -65.71 -0.03 13.60
CA GLY A 467 -65.66 -1.24 12.78
C GLY A 467 -65.15 -2.47 13.53
N LEU A 468 -64.27 -2.26 14.51
CA LEU A 468 -63.78 -3.30 15.42
C LEU A 468 -64.86 -3.71 16.44
N ALA A 469 -65.57 -2.74 17.02
CA ALA A 469 -66.67 -2.97 17.96
C ALA A 469 -67.87 -3.68 17.30
N ALA A 470 -68.23 -3.30 16.07
CA ALA A 470 -69.31 -3.94 15.31
C ALA A 470 -69.00 -5.41 14.92
N ALA A 471 -67.72 -5.80 14.90
CA ALA A 471 -67.31 -7.18 14.61
C ALA A 471 -67.37 -8.11 15.84
N LEU A 472 -67.29 -7.54 17.06
CA LEU A 472 -67.39 -8.28 18.33
C LEU A 472 -68.83 -8.48 18.80
N GLN A 473 -69.79 -7.84 18.14
CA GLN A 473 -71.22 -7.86 18.51
C GLN A 473 -71.94 -9.22 18.44
N PRO A 474 -71.47 -10.27 17.74
CA PRO A 474 -72.08 -11.60 17.81
C PRO A 474 -71.40 -12.55 18.82
N LEU A 475 -70.48 -12.06 19.67
CA LEU A 475 -69.76 -12.84 20.70
C LEU A 475 -70.07 -12.38 22.15
N LEU A 476 -70.96 -11.40 22.32
CA LEU A 476 -71.67 -11.09 23.57
C LEU A 476 -73.08 -11.66 23.45
#